data_AF-A0A401PUH9-F1
#
_entry.id   AF-A0A401PUH9-F1
#
_cell.length_a   1.000
_cell.length_b   1.000
_cell.length_c   1.000
_cell.angle_alpha   90.00
_cell.angle_beta   90.00
_cell.angle_gamma   90.00
#
_symmetry.space_group_name_H-M   'P 1'
#
loop_
_entity.id
_entity.type
_entity.pdbx_description
1 polymer ?
#
loop_
_entity_poly.entity_id
_entity_poly.type
_entity_poly.pdbx_seq_one_letter_code
_entity_poly.pdbx_strand_id
1 'polypeptide(L)'
;QPLADLLPACETEACIHFLTEIILSQELDKDRVDVFLWSLALIREPTAPMVAAVTALLKSPDTRAQAFLGVSSLVHNFCSKNDRCQVIPEVQEIMKILEGYVQGKCRARDPAEKEKVLMSLKAIGNAGLAASAQIPTLNKCVQSKTNLLDVRLAAIDAFRRIPCKADRTVLVQLYQTADEDVELRIASYYMLMKCPSAQLFETVGLTLRNERSSQVGSFVWSHLTQLMETNDPLKQQIKEALPNYIISKDFELEQWKYSSYMDATFQSGPFLIGANAEAALVFAPRSFLPRSAMANFTIHVMGYAVNLFEVGLRVENAEHLIQKIFGHKHAPFMDSPKNMKNSGKKWKMKNPSKAPVQAVGKKGAVQRHAISKVTATKQQVEKPRLQKANHSCHNVDYNRIYEIEAQFAKRMAKKKKKLTCGLSVKIFGNELSFIDCSTMRTQIKQYSLDMAEIAIKLLK
;
A
#
# COMPACT_ATOMS: atom_id res chain seq x y z
N GLN A 1 13.87 29.50 21.91
CA GLN A 1 14.15 28.55 20.81
C GLN A 1 14.17 27.09 21.26
N PRO A 2 14.90 26.64 22.31
CA PRO A 2 14.89 25.22 22.75
C PRO A 2 13.55 24.76 23.34
N LEU A 3 12.79 25.68 23.94
CA LEU A 3 11.52 25.37 24.60
C LEU A 3 10.46 24.85 23.60
N ALA A 4 10.38 25.46 22.41
CA ALA A 4 9.40 25.09 21.38
C ALA A 4 9.59 23.64 20.88
N ASP A 5 10.83 23.15 20.88
CA ASP A 5 11.16 21.79 20.44
C ASP A 5 10.78 20.72 21.49
N LEU A 6 10.61 21.12 22.76
CA LEU A 6 10.22 20.23 23.87
C LEU A 6 8.72 20.27 24.18
N LEU A 7 8.04 21.36 23.84
CA LEU A 7 6.60 21.53 24.12
C LEU A 7 5.71 20.42 23.53
N PRO A 8 5.98 19.85 22.34
CA PRO A 8 5.20 18.71 21.82
C PRO A 8 5.17 17.49 22.75
N ALA A 9 6.18 17.31 23.62
CA ALA A 9 6.26 16.21 24.58
C ALA A 9 5.52 16.48 25.91
N CYS A 10 5.00 17.70 26.10
CA CYS A 10 4.32 18.10 27.34
C CYS A 10 2.97 17.42 27.54
N GLU A 11 2.26 17.09 26.45
CA GLU A 11 0.95 16.39 26.45
C GLU A 11 -0.12 16.97 27.42
N THR A 12 -0.03 18.26 27.81
CA THR A 12 -1.05 18.93 28.64
C THR A 12 -1.96 19.85 27.82
N GLU A 13 -3.18 20.11 28.31
CA GLU A 13 -4.14 21.00 27.65
C GLU A 13 -3.56 22.39 27.37
N ALA A 14 -2.85 22.96 28.36
CA ALA A 14 -2.19 24.26 28.23
C ALA A 14 -1.11 24.26 27.15
N CYS A 15 -0.30 23.20 27.07
CA CYS A 15 0.73 23.07 26.05
C CYS A 15 0.12 22.96 24.63
N ILE A 16 -0.95 22.18 24.47
CA ILE A 16 -1.64 22.05 23.17
C ILE A 16 -2.31 23.35 22.74
N HIS A 17 -2.95 24.06 23.68
CA HIS A 17 -3.55 25.37 23.42
C HIS A 17 -2.50 26.38 22.95
N PHE A 18 -1.42 26.53 23.72
CA PHE A 18 -0.33 27.46 23.42
C PHE A 18 0.35 27.17 22.08
N LEU A 19 0.65 25.89 21.81
CA LEU A 19 1.24 25.49 20.53
C LEU A 19 0.29 25.77 19.35
N THR A 20 -1.02 25.59 19.56
CA THR A 20 -2.02 25.92 18.53
C THR A 20 -2.05 27.42 18.26
N GLU A 21 -2.04 28.26 19.29
CA GLU A 21 -2.01 29.72 19.14
C GLU A 21 -0.77 30.20 18.38
N ILE A 22 0.41 29.69 18.73
CA ILE A 22 1.67 30.05 18.05
C ILE A 22 1.65 29.63 16.57
N ILE A 23 1.07 28.48 16.25
CA ILE A 23 0.95 28.03 14.85
C ILE A 23 0.03 28.96 14.08
N LEU A 24 -1.09 29.37 14.70
CA LEU A 24 -2.04 30.29 14.07
C LEU A 24 -1.46 31.71 13.92
N SER A 25 -0.57 32.14 14.82
CA SER A 25 0.15 33.41 14.69
C SER A 25 1.30 33.38 13.69
N GLN A 26 1.60 32.22 13.10
CA GLN A 26 2.67 32.00 12.12
C GLN A 26 4.08 32.31 12.65
N GLU A 27 4.29 32.16 13.96
CA GLU A 27 5.57 32.44 14.63
C GLU A 27 6.56 31.26 14.60
N LEU A 28 6.14 30.09 14.09
CA LEU A 28 6.97 28.88 14.00
C LEU A 28 7.41 28.57 12.57
N ASP A 29 8.65 28.09 12.46
CA ASP A 29 9.19 27.52 11.24
C ASP A 29 8.36 26.33 10.76
N LYS A 30 8.28 26.16 9.44
CA LYS A 30 7.50 25.12 8.77
C LYS A 30 7.78 23.70 9.30
N ASP A 31 9.03 23.37 9.58
CA ASP A 31 9.42 22.04 10.05
C ASP A 31 8.94 21.80 11.50
N ARG A 32 9.00 22.83 12.35
CA ARG A 32 8.52 22.75 13.74
C ARG A 32 7.01 22.57 13.82
N VAL A 33 6.27 23.24 12.94
CA VAL A 33 4.82 23.07 12.84
C VAL A 33 4.49 21.61 12.48
N ASP A 34 5.21 21.00 11.53
CA ASP A 34 4.95 19.61 11.13
C ASP A 34 5.26 18.63 12.26
N VAL A 35 6.34 18.85 13.03
CA VAL A 35 6.67 18.05 14.23
C VAL A 35 5.55 18.11 15.27
N PHE A 36 5.01 19.29 15.56
CA PHE A 36 3.86 19.42 16.46
C PHE A 36 2.62 18.70 15.93
N LEU A 37 2.30 18.87 14.64
CA LEU A 37 1.12 18.23 14.06
C LEU A 37 1.23 16.70 14.10
N TRP A 38 2.42 16.13 13.95
CA TRP A 38 2.66 14.71 14.13
C TRP A 38 2.56 14.27 15.60
N SER A 39 3.00 15.10 16.55
CA SER A 39 2.95 14.76 17.98
C SER A 39 1.52 14.61 18.49
N LEU A 40 0.53 15.25 17.86
CA LEU A 40 -0.89 15.09 18.19
C LEU A 40 -1.34 13.62 18.15
N ALA A 41 -0.76 12.81 17.25
CA ALA A 41 -1.08 11.39 17.15
C ALA A 41 -0.48 10.54 18.29
N LEU A 42 0.47 11.09 19.05
CA LEU A 42 1.17 10.41 20.13
C LEU A 42 0.61 10.75 21.51
N ILE A 43 -0.29 11.74 21.61
CA ILE A 43 -0.93 12.14 22.86
C ILE A 43 -1.71 10.96 23.43
N ARG A 44 -1.33 10.56 24.65
CA ARG A 44 -1.84 9.34 25.28
C ARG A 44 -3.22 9.55 25.89
N GLU A 45 -3.44 10.67 26.57
CA GLU A 45 -4.67 11.00 27.30
C GLU A 45 -5.32 12.26 26.74
N PRO A 46 -5.87 12.22 25.51
CA PRO A 46 -6.52 13.38 24.93
C PRO A 46 -7.81 13.75 25.67
N THR A 47 -8.07 15.04 25.80
CA THR A 47 -9.28 15.59 26.44
C THR A 47 -10.12 16.40 25.45
N ALA A 48 -11.40 16.63 25.76
CA ALA A 48 -12.26 17.47 24.92
C ALA A 48 -11.70 18.89 24.72
N PRO A 49 -11.15 19.58 25.75
CA PRO A 49 -10.46 20.86 25.56
C PRO A 49 -9.28 20.80 24.57
N MET A 50 -8.48 19.72 24.57
CA MET A 50 -7.42 19.55 23.56
C MET A 50 -7.99 19.44 22.14
N VAL A 51 -9.07 18.69 21.97
CA VAL A 51 -9.77 18.54 20.69
C VAL A 51 -10.34 19.90 20.22
N ALA A 52 -10.95 20.66 21.15
CA ALA A 52 -11.43 22.02 20.87
C ALA A 52 -10.29 22.95 20.42
N ALA A 53 -9.17 22.96 21.15
CA ALA A 53 -8.04 23.84 20.87
C ALA A 53 -7.53 23.66 19.43
N VAL A 54 -7.28 22.42 19.00
CA VAL A 54 -6.73 22.15 17.67
C VAL A 54 -7.73 22.32 16.52
N THR A 55 -9.02 22.51 16.82
CA THR A 55 -10.07 22.68 15.79
C THR A 55 -9.81 23.91 14.92
N ALA A 56 -9.26 24.99 15.50
CA ALA A 56 -8.92 26.21 14.77
C ALA A 56 -7.87 25.98 13.66
N LEU A 57 -6.98 24.98 13.82
CA LEU A 57 -5.98 24.62 12.81
C LEU A 57 -6.61 24.14 11.50
N LEU A 58 -7.83 23.58 11.53
CA LEU A 58 -8.55 23.11 10.35
C LEU A 58 -9.39 24.20 9.67
N LYS A 59 -9.67 25.31 10.37
CA LYS A 59 -10.46 26.43 9.86
C LYS A 59 -9.60 27.48 9.14
N SER A 60 -8.29 27.45 9.35
CA SER A 60 -7.36 28.40 8.74
C SER A 60 -7.41 28.32 7.19
N PRO A 61 -7.41 29.45 6.46
CA PRO A 61 -7.31 29.41 5.01
C PRO A 61 -6.02 28.72 4.54
N ASP A 62 -4.95 28.87 5.33
CA ASP A 62 -3.61 28.32 5.12
C ASP A 62 -3.40 26.96 5.83
N THR A 63 -4.47 26.25 6.17
CA THR A 63 -4.39 24.93 6.80
C THR A 63 -3.50 23.99 5.98
N ARG A 64 -2.52 23.41 6.66
CA ARG A 64 -1.55 22.47 6.09
C ARG A 64 -2.12 21.06 6.05
N ALA A 65 -1.66 20.24 5.11
CA ALA A 65 -2.07 18.84 4.99
C ALA A 65 -1.90 18.05 6.28
N GLN A 66 -0.80 18.27 6.99
CA GLN A 66 -0.45 17.64 8.27
C GLN A 66 -1.46 17.97 9.38
N ALA A 67 -2.15 19.12 9.30
CA ALA A 67 -3.12 19.51 10.31
C ALA A 67 -4.35 18.59 10.25
N PHE A 68 -4.83 18.27 9.05
CA PHE A 68 -5.91 17.29 8.85
C PHE A 68 -5.56 15.94 9.49
N LEU A 69 -4.34 15.46 9.26
CA LEU A 69 -3.88 14.14 9.71
C LEU A 69 -3.61 14.09 11.22
N GLY A 70 -2.94 15.10 11.77
CA GLY A 70 -2.65 15.21 13.20
C GLY A 70 -3.91 15.37 14.05
N VAL A 71 -4.79 16.30 13.67
CA VAL A 71 -6.04 16.56 14.39
C VAL A 71 -6.96 15.34 14.36
N SER A 72 -7.11 14.68 13.22
CA SER A 72 -7.93 13.46 13.14
C SER A 72 -7.34 12.27 13.92
N SER A 73 -6.02 12.19 14.06
CA SER A 73 -5.36 11.20 14.92
C SER A 73 -5.63 11.46 16.40
N LEU A 74 -5.64 12.74 16.82
CA LEU A 74 -6.05 13.13 18.18
C LEU A 74 -7.51 12.73 18.46
N VAL A 75 -8.41 13.02 17.51
CA VAL A 75 -9.82 12.60 17.58
C VAL A 75 -9.95 11.08 17.69
N HIS A 76 -9.15 10.33 16.93
CA HIS A 76 -9.14 8.87 17.02
C HIS A 76 -8.72 8.39 18.41
N ASN A 77 -7.62 8.91 18.95
CA ASN A 77 -7.13 8.56 20.29
C ASN A 77 -8.15 8.95 21.38
N PHE A 78 -8.87 10.06 21.20
CA PHE A 78 -9.96 10.46 22.10
C PHE A 78 -11.13 9.49 22.02
N CYS A 79 -11.55 9.12 20.82
CA CYS A 79 -12.64 8.20 20.57
C CYS A 79 -12.35 6.75 20.94
N SER A 80 -11.09 6.32 20.94
CA SER A 80 -10.71 4.96 21.38
C SER A 80 -10.85 4.76 22.89
N LYS A 81 -10.92 5.86 23.65
CA LYS A 81 -11.14 5.87 25.11
C LYS A 81 -12.54 6.29 25.53
N ASN A 82 -13.33 6.85 24.61
CA ASN A 82 -14.66 7.39 24.88
C ASN A 82 -15.69 6.78 23.91
N ASP A 83 -16.41 5.75 24.35
CA ASP A 83 -17.39 5.02 23.52
C ASP A 83 -18.50 5.92 22.94
N ARG A 84 -18.81 7.03 23.60
CA ARG A 84 -19.81 8.02 23.17
C ARG A 84 -19.19 9.26 22.53
N CYS A 85 -17.95 9.20 22.03
CA CYS A 85 -17.28 10.37 21.46
C CYS A 85 -18.05 11.05 20.31
N GLN A 86 -18.90 10.31 19.60
CA GLN A 86 -19.70 10.82 18.47
C GLN A 86 -20.72 11.90 18.86
N VAL A 87 -21.11 11.96 20.15
CA VAL A 87 -22.04 12.99 20.66
C VAL A 87 -21.32 14.19 21.29
N ILE A 88 -19.99 14.15 21.35
CA ILE A 88 -19.18 15.21 21.95
C ILE A 88 -19.09 16.39 20.96
N PRO A 89 -19.49 17.62 21.35
CA PRO A 89 -19.56 18.76 20.44
C PRO A 89 -18.28 19.05 19.68
N GLU A 90 -17.13 18.96 20.36
CA GLU A 90 -15.80 19.23 19.81
C GLU A 90 -15.45 18.23 18.69
N VAL A 91 -15.81 16.96 18.88
CA VAL A 91 -15.64 15.91 17.86
C VAL A 91 -16.57 16.15 16.69
N GLN A 92 -17.86 16.45 16.95
CA GLN A 92 -18.85 16.73 15.91
C GLN A 92 -18.44 17.93 15.05
N GLU A 93 -17.88 18.97 15.66
CA GLU A 93 -17.41 20.16 14.97
C GLU A 93 -16.28 19.84 13.99
N ILE A 94 -15.25 19.09 14.43
CA ILE A 94 -14.17 18.65 13.54
C ILE A 94 -14.72 17.81 12.39
N MET A 95 -15.58 16.84 12.68
CA MET A 95 -16.15 15.99 11.63
C MET A 95 -16.99 16.77 10.63
N LYS A 96 -17.71 17.81 11.07
CA LYS A 96 -18.45 18.74 10.20
C LYS A 96 -17.52 19.59 9.33
N ILE A 97 -16.37 20.05 9.86
CA ILE A 97 -15.37 20.77 9.09
C ILE A 97 -14.80 19.89 7.98
N LEU A 98 -14.41 18.65 8.31
CA LEU A 98 -13.92 17.67 7.33
C LEU A 98 -14.97 17.37 6.25
N GLU A 99 -16.24 17.25 6.64
CA GLU A 99 -17.35 17.07 5.70
C GLU A 99 -17.55 18.29 4.79
N GLY A 100 -17.35 19.51 5.31
CA GLY A 100 -17.42 20.75 4.54
C GLY A 100 -16.44 20.78 3.37
N TYR A 101 -15.21 20.30 3.56
CA TYR A 101 -14.19 20.24 2.50
C TYR A 101 -14.51 19.23 1.39
N VAL A 102 -15.25 18.16 1.68
CA VAL A 102 -15.63 17.15 0.66
C VAL A 102 -16.92 17.51 -0.07
N GLN A 103 -17.65 18.55 0.36
CA GLN A 103 -18.84 19.09 -0.32
C GLN A 103 -19.89 18.02 -0.71
N GLY A 104 -19.99 16.95 0.08
CA GLY A 104 -20.94 15.84 -0.10
C GLY A 104 -20.71 14.88 -1.28
N LYS A 105 -19.96 15.26 -2.33
CA LYS A 105 -19.64 14.38 -3.48
C LYS A 105 -18.15 14.30 -3.82
N CYS A 106 -17.27 14.89 -3.01
CA CYS A 106 -15.82 14.91 -3.22
C CYS A 106 -15.39 15.41 -4.60
N ARG A 107 -16.10 16.43 -5.12
CA ARG A 107 -15.69 17.08 -6.37
C ARG A 107 -14.56 18.05 -6.07
N ALA A 108 -13.57 18.08 -6.96
CA ALA A 108 -12.48 19.05 -6.92
C ALA A 108 -12.34 19.67 -8.31
N ARG A 109 -12.34 21.01 -8.36
CA ARG A 109 -12.26 21.81 -9.59
C ARG A 109 -10.83 22.16 -9.94
N ASP A 110 -9.99 22.34 -8.92
CA ASP A 110 -8.59 22.72 -9.05
C ASP A 110 -7.67 21.87 -8.15
N PRO A 111 -6.34 21.97 -8.31
CA PRO A 111 -5.39 21.20 -7.51
C PRO A 111 -5.44 21.47 -6.01
N ALA A 112 -5.74 22.69 -5.57
CA ALA A 112 -5.77 23.05 -4.15
C ALA A 112 -7.03 22.51 -3.47
N GLU A 113 -8.18 22.61 -4.14
CA GLU A 113 -9.42 21.96 -3.70
C GLU A 113 -9.24 20.44 -3.64
N LYS A 114 -8.57 19.85 -4.64
CA LYS A 114 -8.27 18.42 -4.65
C LYS A 114 -7.43 17.99 -3.43
N GLU A 115 -6.41 18.77 -3.08
CA GLU A 115 -5.58 18.51 -1.91
C GLU A 115 -6.43 18.51 -0.63
N LYS A 116 -7.26 19.53 -0.43
CA LYS A 116 -8.18 19.63 0.73
C LYS A 116 -9.18 18.46 0.79
N VAL A 117 -9.76 18.07 -0.35
CA VAL A 117 -10.65 16.91 -0.45
C VAL A 117 -9.92 15.62 -0.06
N LEU A 118 -8.72 15.38 -0.60
CA LEU A 118 -7.92 14.20 -0.29
C LEU A 118 -7.50 14.15 1.19
N MET A 119 -7.03 15.26 1.74
CA MET A 119 -6.63 15.34 3.15
C MET A 119 -7.81 15.14 4.07
N SER A 120 -8.99 15.65 3.70
CA SER A 120 -10.22 15.45 4.48
C SER A 120 -10.67 14.00 4.46
N LEU A 121 -10.62 13.30 3.32
CA LEU A 121 -10.93 11.87 3.25
C LEU A 121 -9.96 11.02 4.09
N LYS A 122 -8.67 11.35 4.04
CA LYS A 122 -7.64 10.67 4.85
C LYS A 122 -7.83 10.90 6.34
N ALA A 123 -8.18 12.13 6.73
CA ALA A 123 -8.52 12.51 8.09
C ALA A 123 -9.79 11.82 8.59
N ILE A 124 -10.84 11.72 7.76
CA ILE A 124 -12.04 10.93 8.07
C ILE A 124 -11.65 9.47 8.33
N GLY A 125 -10.78 8.90 7.50
CA GLY A 125 -10.26 7.55 7.73
C GLY A 125 -9.41 7.39 8.99
N ASN A 126 -8.71 8.43 9.43
CA ASN A 126 -7.92 8.42 10.67
C ASN A 126 -8.84 8.40 11.88
N ALA A 127 -9.86 9.27 11.88
CA ALA A 127 -10.77 9.51 12.99
C ALA A 127 -11.56 8.26 13.45
N GLY A 128 -11.71 7.26 12.58
CA GLY A 128 -12.22 5.93 12.95
C GLY A 128 -13.67 5.95 13.43
N LEU A 129 -13.93 5.65 14.72
CA LEU A 129 -15.28 5.63 15.28
C LEU A 129 -16.05 6.94 15.00
N ALA A 130 -15.40 8.10 15.12
CA ALA A 130 -16.00 9.41 14.84
C ALA A 130 -16.53 9.55 13.41
N ALA A 131 -15.94 8.83 12.45
CA ALA A 131 -16.29 8.90 11.03
C ALA A 131 -17.57 8.16 10.63
N SER A 132 -18.24 7.48 11.57
CA SER A 132 -19.46 6.71 11.26
C SER A 132 -20.57 7.59 10.68
N ALA A 133 -20.67 8.86 11.08
CA ALA A 133 -21.67 9.78 10.53
C ALA A 133 -21.38 10.18 9.06
N GLN A 134 -20.14 10.00 8.58
CA GLN A 134 -19.69 10.41 7.26
C GLN A 134 -19.92 9.32 6.19
N ILE A 135 -20.36 8.11 6.57
CA ILE A 135 -20.61 6.99 5.63
C ILE A 135 -21.47 7.41 4.43
N PRO A 136 -22.60 8.15 4.57
CA PRO A 136 -23.40 8.55 3.41
C PRO A 136 -22.63 9.44 2.43
N THR A 137 -21.74 10.30 2.93
CA THR A 137 -20.88 11.15 2.12
C THR A 137 -19.77 10.34 1.46
N LEU A 138 -19.15 9.40 2.17
CA LEU A 138 -18.19 8.45 1.59
C LEU A 138 -18.82 7.63 0.46
N ASN A 139 -20.03 7.10 0.65
CA ASN A 139 -20.77 6.35 -0.37
C ASN A 139 -20.96 7.19 -1.65
N LYS A 140 -21.37 8.45 -1.52
CA LYS A 140 -21.52 9.38 -2.67
C LYS A 140 -20.19 9.62 -3.38
N CYS A 141 -19.10 9.77 -2.63
CA CYS A 141 -17.77 9.98 -3.19
C CYS A 141 -17.26 8.77 -3.97
N VAL A 142 -17.51 7.56 -3.47
CA VAL A 142 -17.15 6.30 -4.12
C VAL A 142 -17.97 6.04 -5.38
N GLN A 143 -19.29 6.31 -5.36
CA GLN A 143 -20.20 6.07 -6.49
C GLN A 143 -20.08 7.09 -7.63
N SER A 144 -19.64 8.32 -7.32
CA SER A 144 -19.52 9.40 -8.30
C SER A 144 -18.37 9.12 -9.29
N LYS A 145 -18.69 8.54 -10.45
CA LYS A 145 -17.73 8.28 -11.55
C LYS A 145 -17.08 9.54 -12.13
N THR A 146 -17.63 10.73 -11.85
CA THR A 146 -17.02 12.01 -12.23
C THR A 146 -15.83 12.38 -11.35
N ASN A 147 -15.65 11.72 -10.20
CA ASN A 147 -14.53 11.98 -9.31
C ASN A 147 -13.25 11.34 -9.86
N LEU A 148 -12.13 11.93 -9.49
CA LEU A 148 -10.81 11.38 -9.79
C LEU A 148 -10.63 10.02 -9.09
N LEU A 149 -9.88 9.13 -9.73
CA LEU A 149 -9.66 7.76 -9.24
C LEU A 149 -9.04 7.74 -7.83
N ASP A 150 -8.07 8.62 -7.56
CA ASP A 150 -7.42 8.75 -6.26
C ASP A 150 -8.35 9.27 -5.16
N VAL A 151 -9.29 10.16 -5.49
CA VAL A 151 -10.35 10.59 -4.57
C VAL A 151 -11.29 9.43 -4.23
N ARG A 152 -11.69 8.63 -5.22
CA ARG A 152 -12.53 7.44 -4.99
C ARG A 152 -11.79 6.40 -4.12
N LEU A 153 -10.50 6.18 -4.39
CA LEU A 153 -9.64 5.29 -3.58
C LEU A 153 -9.49 5.80 -2.14
N ALA A 154 -9.26 7.10 -1.94
CA ALA A 154 -9.19 7.69 -0.60
C ALA A 154 -10.51 7.56 0.16
N ALA A 155 -11.65 7.66 -0.53
CA ALA A 155 -12.97 7.45 0.07
C ALA A 155 -13.21 5.98 0.45
N ILE A 156 -12.67 5.01 -0.30
CA ILE A 156 -12.66 3.58 0.10
C ILE A 156 -11.76 3.39 1.33
N ASP A 157 -10.54 3.95 1.33
CA ASP A 157 -9.60 3.83 2.44
C ASP A 157 -10.13 4.47 3.75
N ALA A 158 -11.03 5.45 3.65
CA ALA A 158 -11.66 6.08 4.81
C ALA A 158 -12.50 5.10 5.66
N PHE A 159 -12.90 3.94 5.13
CA PHE A 159 -13.61 2.91 5.90
C PHE A 159 -12.70 2.11 6.84
N ARG A 160 -11.37 2.25 6.76
CA ARG A 160 -10.37 1.36 7.42
C ARG A 160 -10.52 1.20 8.93
N ARG A 161 -11.09 2.20 9.60
CA ARG A 161 -11.27 2.25 11.07
C ARG A 161 -12.73 2.49 11.49
N ILE A 162 -13.66 2.53 10.55
CA ILE A 162 -15.08 2.61 10.86
C ILE A 162 -15.52 1.24 11.41
N PRO A 163 -16.37 1.16 12.46
CA PRO A 163 -16.81 -0.12 13.03
C PRO A 163 -17.42 -1.08 12.01
N CYS A 164 -17.25 -2.39 12.18
CA CYS A 164 -17.73 -3.40 11.22
C CYS A 164 -19.27 -3.48 11.07
N LYS A 165 -20.02 -2.93 12.03
CA LYS A 165 -21.50 -2.82 11.96
C LYS A 165 -22.00 -1.79 10.95
N ALA A 166 -21.12 -0.90 10.48
CA ALA A 166 -21.46 0.11 9.49
C ALA A 166 -21.82 -0.47 8.11
N ASP A 167 -22.69 0.23 7.39
CA ASP A 167 -23.05 -0.11 6.01
C ASP A 167 -21.84 -0.01 5.07
N ARG A 168 -21.54 -1.13 4.41
CA ARG A 168 -20.45 -1.28 3.42
C ARG A 168 -20.97 -1.77 2.07
N THR A 169 -22.27 -1.66 1.83
CA THR A 169 -22.93 -2.13 0.61
C THR A 169 -22.29 -1.54 -0.66
N VAL A 170 -21.89 -0.27 -0.61
CA VAL A 170 -21.20 0.38 -1.73
C VAL A 170 -19.89 -0.34 -2.12
N LEU A 171 -19.14 -0.84 -1.15
CA LEU A 171 -17.87 -1.52 -1.40
C LEU A 171 -18.11 -2.91 -2.02
N VAL A 172 -19.17 -3.60 -1.57
CA VAL A 172 -19.60 -4.87 -2.17
C VAL A 172 -19.97 -4.67 -3.65
N GLN A 173 -20.77 -3.63 -3.94
CA GLN A 173 -21.16 -3.29 -5.31
C GLN A 173 -19.95 -2.99 -6.20
N LEU A 174 -18.99 -2.19 -5.71
CA LEU A 174 -17.78 -1.88 -6.45
C LEU A 174 -16.94 -3.12 -6.75
N TYR A 175 -16.73 -3.98 -5.75
CA TYR A 175 -15.97 -5.22 -5.92
C TYR A 175 -16.60 -6.14 -6.99
N GLN A 176 -17.93 -6.27 -6.99
CA GLN A 176 -18.66 -7.12 -7.93
C GLN A 176 -18.80 -6.54 -9.34
N THR A 177 -18.68 -5.22 -9.52
CA THR A 177 -18.87 -4.57 -10.82
C THR A 177 -17.62 -4.76 -11.70
N ALA A 178 -17.68 -5.71 -12.63
CA ALA A 178 -16.55 -6.08 -13.49
C ALA A 178 -15.96 -4.92 -14.32
N ASP A 179 -16.79 -3.93 -14.66
CA ASP A 179 -16.41 -2.75 -15.47
C ASP A 179 -15.76 -1.62 -14.66
N GLU A 180 -15.71 -1.72 -13.31
CA GLU A 180 -14.97 -0.75 -12.51
C GLU A 180 -13.44 -0.95 -12.62
N ASP A 181 -12.71 0.12 -12.33
CA ASP A 181 -11.24 0.09 -12.35
C ASP A 181 -10.69 -0.96 -11.36
N VAL A 182 -9.66 -1.71 -11.79
CA VAL A 182 -9.08 -2.79 -11.00
C VAL A 182 -8.58 -2.32 -9.64
N GLU A 183 -8.04 -1.09 -9.53
CA GLU A 183 -7.58 -0.53 -8.27
C GLU A 183 -8.75 -0.36 -7.30
N LEU A 184 -9.91 0.11 -7.79
CA LEU A 184 -11.12 0.29 -6.96
C LEU A 184 -11.70 -1.05 -6.52
N ARG A 185 -11.73 -2.05 -7.41
CA ARG A 185 -12.26 -3.38 -7.10
C ARG A 185 -11.39 -4.08 -6.05
N ILE A 186 -10.06 -4.02 -6.21
CA ILE A 186 -9.09 -4.57 -5.26
C ILE A 186 -9.15 -3.83 -3.92
N ALA A 187 -9.17 -2.49 -3.92
CA ALA A 187 -9.28 -1.69 -2.70
C ALA A 187 -10.59 -1.98 -1.96
N SER A 188 -11.71 -2.11 -2.68
CA SER A 188 -13.01 -2.45 -2.08
C SER A 188 -13.01 -3.83 -1.44
N TYR A 189 -12.47 -4.83 -2.15
CA TYR A 189 -12.27 -6.17 -1.59
C TYR A 189 -11.42 -6.14 -0.32
N TYR A 190 -10.24 -5.52 -0.38
CA TYR A 190 -9.31 -5.48 0.75
C TYR A 190 -9.93 -4.76 1.95
N MET A 191 -10.68 -3.68 1.71
CA MET A 191 -11.40 -2.95 2.75
C MET A 191 -12.53 -3.76 3.37
N LEU A 192 -13.28 -4.53 2.57
CA LEU A 192 -14.32 -5.44 3.07
C LEU A 192 -13.72 -6.54 3.96
N MET A 193 -12.58 -7.10 3.57
CA MET A 193 -11.91 -8.18 4.33
C MET A 193 -11.35 -7.74 5.68
N LYS A 194 -11.29 -6.43 5.98
CA LYS A 194 -11.03 -5.94 7.36
C LYS A 194 -12.20 -6.21 8.31
N CYS A 195 -13.40 -6.47 7.79
CA CYS A 195 -14.61 -6.79 8.53
C CYS A 195 -15.26 -8.08 7.99
N PRO A 196 -14.60 -9.24 8.13
CA PRO A 196 -15.08 -10.49 7.56
C PRO A 196 -16.39 -10.95 8.21
N SER A 197 -17.25 -11.58 7.40
CA SER A 197 -18.49 -12.21 7.84
C SER A 197 -18.83 -13.38 6.92
N ALA A 198 -19.66 -14.32 7.38
CA ALA A 198 -20.08 -15.47 6.57
C ALA A 198 -20.73 -15.04 5.23
N GLN A 199 -21.59 -14.01 5.27
CA GLN A 199 -22.21 -13.45 4.06
C GLN A 199 -21.19 -12.82 3.11
N LEU A 200 -20.18 -12.13 3.65
CA LEU A 200 -19.10 -11.58 2.84
C LEU A 200 -18.28 -12.69 2.19
N PHE A 201 -17.99 -13.79 2.90
CA PHE A 201 -17.25 -14.91 2.32
C PHE A 201 -17.99 -15.58 1.16
N GLU A 202 -19.31 -15.76 1.27
CA GLU A 202 -20.13 -16.24 0.16
C GLU A 202 -20.04 -15.29 -1.05
N THR A 203 -20.18 -13.99 -0.79
CA THR A 203 -20.06 -12.95 -1.82
C THR A 203 -18.70 -12.98 -2.50
N VAL A 204 -17.61 -13.09 -1.73
CA VAL A 204 -16.23 -13.18 -2.21
C VAL A 204 -16.03 -14.44 -3.04
N GLY A 205 -16.44 -15.61 -2.55
CA GLY A 205 -16.31 -16.87 -3.28
C GLY A 205 -17.06 -16.87 -4.62
N LEU A 206 -18.30 -16.38 -4.64
CA LEU A 206 -19.09 -16.26 -5.88
C LEU A 206 -18.48 -15.26 -6.87
N THR A 207 -17.97 -14.14 -6.38
CA THR A 207 -17.32 -13.12 -7.22
C THR A 207 -16.02 -13.65 -7.81
N LEU A 208 -15.18 -14.30 -7.00
CA LEU A 208 -13.92 -14.89 -7.42
C LEU A 208 -14.13 -16.00 -8.47
N ARG A 209 -15.13 -16.87 -8.29
CA ARG A 209 -15.46 -17.94 -9.23
C ARG A 209 -15.75 -17.40 -10.64
N ASN A 210 -16.43 -16.25 -10.72
CA ASN A 210 -16.84 -15.62 -11.97
C ASN A 210 -15.89 -14.52 -12.45
N GLU A 211 -14.76 -14.31 -11.76
CA GLU A 211 -13.84 -13.21 -12.05
C GLU A 211 -13.13 -13.43 -13.40
N ARG A 212 -13.12 -12.35 -14.19
CA ARG A 212 -12.54 -12.31 -15.55
C ARG A 212 -11.21 -11.54 -15.59
N SER A 213 -11.01 -10.60 -14.68
CA SER A 213 -9.77 -9.86 -14.54
C SER A 213 -8.73 -10.71 -13.82
N SER A 214 -7.64 -11.06 -14.50
CA SER A 214 -6.50 -11.72 -13.86
C SER A 214 -5.92 -10.88 -12.73
N GLN A 215 -6.01 -9.54 -12.81
CA GLN A 215 -5.48 -8.67 -11.76
C GLN A 215 -6.29 -8.78 -10.46
N VAL A 216 -7.62 -8.67 -10.55
CA VAL A 216 -8.48 -8.79 -9.37
C VAL A 216 -8.44 -10.21 -8.83
N GLY A 217 -8.52 -11.20 -9.72
CA GLY A 217 -8.51 -12.62 -9.36
C GLY A 217 -7.23 -13.05 -8.66
N SER A 218 -6.04 -12.72 -9.21
CA SER A 218 -4.75 -13.05 -8.58
C SER A 218 -4.57 -12.38 -7.22
N PHE A 219 -5.03 -11.13 -7.05
CA PHE A 219 -4.96 -10.44 -5.76
C PHE A 219 -5.84 -11.13 -4.71
N VAL A 220 -7.11 -11.35 -5.04
CA VAL A 220 -8.07 -11.99 -4.12
C VAL A 220 -7.63 -13.40 -3.78
N TRP A 221 -7.24 -14.19 -4.79
CA TRP A 221 -6.77 -15.56 -4.61
C TRP A 221 -5.53 -15.60 -3.69
N SER A 222 -4.50 -14.78 -3.97
CA SER A 222 -3.30 -14.77 -3.13
C SER A 222 -3.59 -14.30 -1.70
N HIS A 223 -4.42 -13.28 -1.51
CA HIS A 223 -4.81 -12.83 -0.17
C HIS A 223 -5.53 -13.93 0.63
N LEU A 224 -6.48 -14.64 0.01
CA LEU A 224 -7.19 -15.75 0.66
C LEU A 224 -6.24 -16.91 0.99
N THR A 225 -5.37 -17.30 0.06
CA THR A 225 -4.36 -18.35 0.31
C THR A 225 -3.47 -17.97 1.49
N GLN A 226 -2.97 -16.73 1.54
CA GLN A 226 -2.15 -16.26 2.66
C GLN A 226 -2.92 -16.24 3.98
N LEU A 227 -4.20 -15.89 4.00
CA LEU A 227 -5.02 -15.98 5.21
C LEU A 227 -5.24 -17.42 5.67
N MET A 228 -5.37 -18.39 4.75
CA MET A 228 -5.48 -19.80 5.10
C MET A 228 -4.18 -20.38 5.67
N GLU A 229 -3.03 -19.81 5.29
CA GLU A 229 -1.71 -20.29 5.71
C GLU A 229 -1.09 -19.47 6.86
N THR A 230 -1.61 -18.28 7.17
CA THR A 230 -0.98 -17.36 8.13
C THR A 230 -0.87 -17.95 9.54
N ASN A 231 0.23 -17.59 10.20
CA ASN A 231 0.49 -17.84 11.62
C ASN A 231 0.37 -16.55 12.46
N ASP A 232 -0.09 -15.44 11.86
CA ASP A 232 -0.36 -14.21 12.61
C ASP A 232 -1.46 -14.43 13.66
N PRO A 233 -1.20 -14.20 14.96
CA PRO A 233 -2.21 -14.31 16.01
C PRO A 233 -3.47 -13.48 15.76
N LEU A 234 -3.35 -12.30 15.16
CA LEU A 234 -4.50 -11.42 14.88
C LEU A 234 -5.41 -11.95 13.77
N LYS A 235 -4.89 -12.83 12.91
CA LYS A 235 -5.62 -13.37 11.75
C LYS A 235 -6.16 -14.78 11.97
N GLN A 236 -5.86 -15.41 13.12
CA GLN A 236 -6.29 -16.80 13.38
C GLN A 236 -7.82 -16.95 13.37
N GLN A 237 -8.57 -15.99 13.94
CA GLN A 237 -10.03 -16.01 13.90
C GLN A 237 -10.57 -15.97 12.46
N ILE A 238 -9.93 -15.20 11.58
CA ILE A 238 -10.32 -15.09 10.17
C ILE A 238 -10.00 -16.42 9.47
N LYS A 239 -8.82 -16.97 9.69
CA LYS A 239 -8.39 -18.27 9.16
C LYS A 239 -9.36 -19.39 9.51
N GLU A 240 -9.80 -19.45 10.77
CA GLU A 240 -10.76 -20.45 11.24
C GLU A 240 -12.17 -20.25 10.65
N ALA A 241 -12.57 -19.00 10.41
CA ALA A 241 -13.87 -18.68 9.85
C ALA A 241 -13.94 -18.84 8.31
N LEU A 242 -12.80 -18.92 7.61
CA LEU A 242 -12.75 -19.03 6.16
C LEU A 242 -13.31 -20.39 5.68
N PRO A 243 -14.31 -20.39 4.77
CA PRO A 243 -14.81 -21.64 4.23
C PRO A 243 -13.80 -22.32 3.31
N ASN A 244 -13.64 -23.65 3.44
CA ASN A 244 -12.73 -24.43 2.58
C ASN A 244 -13.01 -24.32 1.07
N TYR A 245 -14.23 -23.94 0.68
CA TYR A 245 -14.64 -23.81 -0.71
C TYR A 245 -14.48 -22.39 -1.27
N ILE A 246 -13.99 -21.42 -0.48
CA ILE A 246 -13.93 -20.01 -0.89
C ILE A 246 -13.03 -19.79 -2.12
N ILE A 247 -11.99 -20.60 -2.26
CA ILE A 247 -11.13 -20.66 -3.44
C ILE A 247 -11.63 -21.81 -4.32
N SER A 248 -12.40 -21.49 -5.35
CA SER A 248 -12.94 -22.48 -6.31
C SER A 248 -12.27 -22.44 -7.68
N LYS A 249 -11.36 -21.48 -7.90
CA LYS A 249 -10.68 -21.22 -9.18
C LYS A 249 -9.29 -20.71 -8.89
N ASP A 250 -8.30 -21.31 -9.52
CA ASP A 250 -6.90 -20.88 -9.42
C ASP A 250 -6.59 -19.72 -10.37
N PHE A 251 -5.65 -18.88 -9.96
CA PHE A 251 -5.13 -17.76 -10.73
C PHE A 251 -3.60 -17.85 -10.83
N GLU A 252 -3.03 -17.24 -11.88
CA GLU A 252 -1.59 -17.24 -12.10
C GLU A 252 -0.85 -16.38 -11.05
N LEU A 253 0.29 -16.89 -10.61
CA LEU A 253 1.10 -16.38 -9.49
C LEU A 253 2.39 -15.67 -9.94
N GLU A 254 2.38 -15.06 -11.12
CA GLU A 254 3.49 -14.23 -11.57
C GLU A 254 3.45 -12.88 -10.84
N GLN A 255 4.01 -12.81 -9.62
CA GLN A 255 3.99 -11.65 -8.72
C GLN A 255 4.52 -10.34 -9.36
N TRP A 256 5.30 -10.46 -10.42
CA TRP A 256 5.88 -9.34 -11.18
C TRP A 256 4.96 -8.83 -12.31
N LYS A 257 3.84 -9.51 -12.56
CA LYS A 257 2.89 -9.23 -13.66
C LYS A 257 1.46 -9.05 -13.16
N TYR A 258 1.09 -9.82 -12.13
CA TYR A 258 -0.24 -9.78 -11.55
C TYR A 258 -0.21 -9.19 -10.14
N SER A 259 -1.33 -8.59 -9.78
CA SER A 259 -1.58 -8.07 -8.44
C SER A 259 -1.52 -9.22 -7.44
N SER A 260 -0.90 -8.97 -6.29
CA SER A 260 -0.60 -9.99 -5.30
C SER A 260 -0.62 -9.44 -3.88
N TYR A 261 -0.86 -10.34 -2.93
CA TYR A 261 -0.73 -10.10 -1.50
C TYR A 261 0.22 -11.12 -0.88
N MET A 262 1.02 -10.68 0.07
CA MET A 262 2.04 -11.47 0.77
C MET A 262 1.92 -11.23 2.28
N ASP A 263 2.02 -12.30 3.07
CA ASP A 263 1.94 -12.29 4.53
C ASP A 263 3.06 -13.17 5.07
N ALA A 264 3.85 -12.66 6.01
CA ALA A 264 4.90 -13.41 6.66
C ALA A 264 4.94 -13.12 8.15
N THR A 265 4.71 -14.15 8.96
CA THR A 265 4.82 -14.07 10.43
C THR A 265 6.07 -14.77 10.91
N PHE A 266 6.84 -14.07 11.73
CA PHE A 266 8.03 -14.57 12.41
C PHE A 266 7.75 -14.59 13.92
N GLN A 267 8.04 -15.70 14.59
CA GLN A 267 7.84 -15.81 16.03
C GLN A 267 9.09 -16.36 16.70
N SER A 268 9.52 -15.70 17.77
CA SER A 268 10.58 -16.17 18.64
C SER A 268 9.96 -16.96 19.80
N GLY A 269 10.00 -18.29 19.70
CA GLY A 269 9.37 -19.22 20.63
C GLY A 269 9.66 -18.98 22.12
N PRO A 270 10.89 -18.62 22.55
CA PRO A 270 11.19 -18.45 23.98
C PRO A 270 10.65 -17.17 24.61
N PHE A 271 10.38 -16.12 23.82
CA PHE A 271 10.17 -14.77 24.35
C PHE A 271 8.76 -14.21 24.14
N LEU A 272 7.83 -14.98 23.56
CA LEU A 272 6.48 -14.50 23.19
C LEU A 272 6.54 -13.18 22.37
N ILE A 273 7.61 -13.01 21.60
CA ILE A 273 7.82 -11.89 20.68
C ILE A 273 7.63 -12.42 19.25
N GLY A 274 6.83 -11.73 18.46
CA GLY A 274 6.64 -12.01 17.05
C GLY A 274 6.62 -10.73 16.24
N ALA A 275 6.73 -10.88 14.93
CA ALA A 275 6.55 -9.81 13.96
C ALA A 275 5.78 -10.36 12.76
N ASN A 276 4.88 -9.55 12.22
CA ASN A 276 4.18 -9.82 10.97
C ASN A 276 4.55 -8.73 9.96
N ALA A 277 4.89 -9.16 8.75
CA ALA A 277 5.15 -8.30 7.62
C ALA A 277 4.16 -8.64 6.50
N GLU A 278 3.44 -7.64 6.02
CA GLU A 278 2.51 -7.74 4.91
C GLU A 278 3.01 -6.89 3.74
N ALA A 279 2.79 -7.37 2.52
CA ALA A 279 3.01 -6.59 1.32
C ALA A 279 1.90 -6.81 0.30
N ALA A 280 1.50 -5.74 -0.39
CA ALA A 280 0.50 -5.78 -1.44
C ALA A 280 1.00 -5.06 -2.68
N LEU A 281 0.83 -5.67 -3.85
CA LEU A 281 1.12 -5.09 -5.15
C LEU A 281 -0.15 -5.06 -5.98
N VAL A 282 -0.47 -3.91 -6.57
CA VAL A 282 -1.64 -3.74 -7.43
C VAL A 282 -1.17 -3.29 -8.81
N PHE A 283 -1.46 -4.10 -9.81
CA PHE A 283 -1.15 -3.85 -11.22
C PHE A 283 -2.41 -3.47 -11.99
N ALA A 284 -2.27 -2.50 -12.89
CA ALA A 284 -3.29 -2.19 -13.88
C ALA A 284 -3.08 -2.98 -15.17
N PRO A 285 -4.17 -3.28 -15.93
CA PRO A 285 -4.04 -3.78 -17.28
C PRO A 285 -3.15 -2.85 -18.13
N ARG A 286 -2.25 -3.44 -18.92
CA ARG A 286 -1.36 -2.74 -19.88
C ARG A 286 -0.31 -1.82 -19.22
N SER A 287 0.04 -2.02 -17.95
CA SER A 287 1.27 -1.46 -17.37
C SER A 287 2.16 -2.60 -16.86
N PHE A 288 3.47 -2.45 -17.04
CA PHE A 288 4.47 -3.37 -16.49
C PHE A 288 4.90 -2.97 -15.08
N LEU A 289 4.39 -1.84 -14.58
CA LEU A 289 4.65 -1.36 -13.23
C LEU A 289 3.41 -1.50 -12.37
N PRO A 290 3.59 -1.84 -11.08
CA PRO A 290 2.49 -1.76 -10.14
C PRO A 290 2.02 -0.30 -10.05
N ARG A 291 0.71 -0.12 -10.09
CA ARG A 291 0.04 1.16 -9.80
C ARG A 291 0.18 1.54 -8.35
N SER A 292 0.13 0.57 -7.45
CA SER A 292 0.41 0.78 -6.05
C SER A 292 1.14 -0.39 -5.41
N ALA A 293 1.94 -0.05 -4.40
CA ALA A 293 2.58 -0.98 -3.48
C ALA A 293 2.27 -0.55 -2.04
N MET A 294 2.06 -1.51 -1.16
CA MET A 294 1.91 -1.29 0.28
C MET A 294 2.82 -2.27 1.02
N ALA A 295 3.44 -1.80 2.10
CA ALA A 295 4.14 -2.62 3.06
C ALA A 295 3.67 -2.25 4.47
N ASN A 296 3.30 -3.25 5.28
CA ASN A 296 2.82 -3.06 6.65
C ASN A 296 3.66 -3.94 7.58
N PHE A 297 4.05 -3.38 8.73
CA PHE A 297 4.83 -4.09 9.74
C PHE A 297 4.17 -3.97 11.12
N THR A 298 3.90 -5.13 11.72
CA THR A 298 3.26 -5.26 13.03
C THR A 298 4.15 -6.09 13.95
N ILE A 299 4.30 -5.67 15.20
CA ILE A 299 5.03 -6.42 16.23
C ILE A 299 4.02 -6.99 17.23
N HIS A 300 4.26 -8.23 17.67
CA HIS A 300 3.55 -8.87 18.76
C HIS A 300 4.49 -8.99 19.96
N VAL A 301 4.13 -8.39 21.09
CA VAL A 301 4.90 -8.46 22.35
C VAL A 301 3.94 -8.70 23.50
N MET A 302 4.17 -9.75 24.30
CA MET A 302 3.40 -10.05 25.52
C MET A 302 1.88 -10.12 25.29
N GLY A 303 1.45 -10.67 24.16
CA GLY A 303 0.02 -10.80 23.81
C GLY A 303 -0.62 -9.54 23.21
N TYR A 304 0.10 -8.43 23.15
CA TYR A 304 -0.34 -7.21 22.46
C TYR A 304 0.24 -7.16 21.05
N ALA A 305 -0.55 -6.62 20.11
CA ALA A 305 -0.09 -6.35 18.76
C ALA A 305 -0.06 -4.85 18.51
N VAL A 306 1.07 -4.35 18.02
CA VAL A 306 1.29 -2.95 17.72
C VAL A 306 1.71 -2.83 16.27
N ASN A 307 0.88 -2.19 15.46
CA ASN A 307 1.25 -1.79 14.10
C ASN A 307 2.35 -0.73 14.21
N LEU A 308 3.58 -1.00 13.78
CA LEU A 308 4.64 0.00 13.87
C LEU A 308 4.50 1.02 12.75
N PHE A 309 4.40 0.53 11.51
CA PHE A 309 4.25 1.40 10.36
C PHE A 309 3.55 0.68 9.19
N GLU A 310 2.93 1.49 8.32
CA GLU A 310 2.49 1.09 7.00
C GLU A 310 2.91 2.17 6.00
N VAL A 311 3.57 1.75 4.92
CA VAL A 311 4.02 2.64 3.84
C VAL A 311 3.29 2.25 2.57
N GLY A 312 2.61 3.22 1.97
CA GLY A 312 1.90 3.06 0.70
C GLY A 312 2.50 3.95 -0.37
N LEU A 313 2.79 3.38 -1.54
CA LEU A 313 3.24 4.10 -2.72
C LEU A 313 2.23 3.88 -3.83
N ARG A 314 1.73 4.97 -4.44
CA ARG A 314 0.93 4.93 -5.66
C ARG A 314 1.62 5.74 -6.75
N VAL A 315 1.70 5.21 -7.96
CA VAL A 315 2.36 5.84 -9.10
C VAL A 315 1.56 5.58 -10.37
N GLU A 316 1.41 6.60 -11.20
CA GLU A 316 0.84 6.46 -12.54
C GLU A 316 1.65 7.24 -13.58
N ASN A 317 1.69 6.70 -14.80
CA ASN A 317 2.40 7.29 -15.93
C ASN A 317 3.92 7.43 -15.69
N ALA A 318 4.53 6.53 -14.90
CA ALA A 318 5.96 6.49 -14.60
C ALA A 318 6.79 5.65 -15.56
N GLU A 319 6.17 5.02 -16.55
CA GLU A 319 6.84 4.13 -17.52
C GLU A 319 8.01 4.84 -18.23
N HIS A 320 7.87 6.14 -18.50
CA HIS A 320 8.91 6.96 -19.10
C HIS A 320 10.11 7.24 -18.18
N LEU A 321 9.91 7.30 -16.86
CA LEU A 321 11.02 7.49 -15.92
C LEU A 321 11.92 6.26 -15.91
N ILE A 322 11.31 5.08 -15.95
CA ILE A 322 12.05 3.81 -16.02
C ILE A 322 12.78 3.69 -17.34
N GLN A 323 12.17 4.06 -18.47
CA GLN A 323 12.89 4.15 -19.75
C GLN A 323 14.09 5.08 -19.68
N LYS A 324 14.03 6.19 -18.93
CA LYS A 324 15.17 7.10 -18.79
C LYS A 324 16.28 6.50 -17.92
N ILE A 325 15.93 5.84 -16.82
CA ILE A 325 16.87 5.23 -15.87
C ILE A 325 17.51 3.96 -16.44
N PHE A 326 16.72 3.10 -17.09
CA PHE A 326 17.14 1.78 -17.57
C PHE A 326 17.38 1.72 -19.09
N GLY A 327 16.84 2.64 -19.88
CA GLY A 327 17.00 2.65 -21.34
C GLY A 327 18.35 3.20 -21.83
N HIS A 328 19.23 3.71 -20.96
CA HIS A 328 20.57 4.16 -21.32
C HIS A 328 21.65 3.07 -21.15
N LYS A 329 21.28 1.80 -21.08
CA LYS A 329 22.26 0.69 -21.07
C LYS A 329 21.97 -0.38 -22.11
N HIS A 330 22.19 -0.01 -23.37
CA HIS A 330 22.85 -0.91 -24.32
C HIS A 330 24.18 -0.29 -24.72
N ALA A 331 25.21 -0.49 -23.89
CA ALA A 331 26.57 -0.47 -24.41
C ALA A 331 26.71 -1.67 -25.37
N PRO A 332 27.33 -1.53 -26.55
CA PRO A 332 27.50 -2.63 -27.49
C PRO A 332 28.49 -3.64 -26.89
N PHE A 333 28.00 -4.58 -26.10
CA PHE A 333 28.77 -5.75 -25.71
C PHE A 333 28.64 -6.78 -26.84
N MET A 334 29.39 -6.54 -27.92
CA MET A 334 29.87 -7.53 -28.90
C MET A 334 30.57 -6.76 -30.04
N ASP A 335 31.67 -6.08 -29.73
CA ASP A 335 32.69 -5.87 -30.76
C ASP A 335 33.30 -7.23 -31.06
N SER A 336 32.92 -7.81 -32.19
CA SER A 336 33.66 -8.93 -32.79
C SER A 336 35.09 -8.46 -33.05
N PRO A 337 36.11 -9.09 -32.47
CA PRO A 337 37.48 -8.68 -32.75
C PRO A 337 37.85 -9.17 -34.15
N LYS A 338 37.81 -8.26 -35.13
CA LYS A 338 38.58 -8.42 -36.36
C LYS A 338 40.04 -8.08 -36.06
N ASN A 339 40.90 -9.06 -36.32
CA ASN A 339 42.35 -8.96 -36.46
C ASN A 339 43.20 -8.75 -35.20
N MET A 340 43.66 -9.85 -34.61
CA MET A 340 45.02 -9.92 -34.04
C MET A 340 45.62 -11.30 -34.34
N LYS A 341 46.72 -11.29 -35.10
CA LYS A 341 47.50 -12.47 -35.50
C LYS A 341 48.15 -13.15 -34.30
N ASN A 342 48.26 -14.48 -34.39
CA ASN A 342 49.20 -15.41 -33.72
C ASN A 342 49.95 -14.91 -32.48
N SER A 343 49.68 -15.54 -31.33
CA SER A 343 50.72 -16.21 -30.54
C SER A 343 50.06 -17.18 -29.54
N GLY A 344 50.42 -18.46 -29.66
CA GLY A 344 49.80 -19.53 -28.87
C GLY A 344 50.31 -19.57 -27.44
N LYS A 345 49.39 -19.59 -26.47
CA LYS A 345 49.56 -20.29 -25.17
C LYS A 345 48.21 -20.84 -24.72
N LYS A 346 48.10 -22.16 -24.64
CA LYS A 346 46.95 -22.88 -24.07
C LYS A 346 46.89 -22.64 -22.56
N TRP A 347 45.76 -22.17 -22.06
CA TRP A 347 45.40 -22.27 -20.64
C TRP A 347 44.04 -22.99 -20.54
N LYS A 348 44.05 -24.16 -19.90
CA LYS A 348 42.85 -24.97 -19.61
C LYS A 348 42.24 -24.51 -18.29
N MET A 349 40.94 -24.22 -18.27
CA MET A 349 40.17 -24.02 -17.04
C MET A 349 39.55 -25.36 -16.60
N LYS A 350 39.82 -25.77 -15.36
CA LYS A 350 39.25 -26.97 -14.70
C LYS A 350 37.84 -26.67 -14.20
N ASN A 351 36.91 -27.61 -14.40
CA ASN A 351 35.58 -27.58 -13.76
C ASN A 351 35.69 -27.92 -12.27
N PRO A 352 34.94 -27.24 -11.37
CA PRO A 352 34.76 -27.74 -10.00
C PRO A 352 33.75 -28.89 -9.98
N SER A 353 34.21 -30.00 -9.41
CA SER A 353 33.49 -31.24 -9.21
C SER A 353 32.43 -31.14 -8.11
N LYS A 354 31.39 -31.97 -8.26
CA LYS A 354 30.38 -32.31 -7.26
C LYS A 354 31.05 -32.83 -5.97
N ALA A 355 30.62 -32.33 -4.80
CA ALA A 355 30.97 -32.91 -3.50
C ALA A 355 29.72 -33.55 -2.85
N PRO A 356 29.84 -34.75 -2.25
CA PRO A 356 28.72 -35.42 -1.57
C PRO A 356 28.64 -34.97 -0.10
N VAL A 357 27.43 -34.78 0.43
CA VAL A 357 27.20 -34.48 1.85
C VAL A 357 26.84 -35.77 2.58
N GLN A 358 27.66 -36.12 3.58
CA GLN A 358 27.46 -37.21 4.53
C GLN A 358 26.37 -36.87 5.57
N ALA A 359 25.68 -37.91 6.01
CA ALA A 359 24.64 -37.88 7.03
C ALA A 359 25.21 -37.70 8.45
N VAL A 360 24.52 -36.91 9.27
CA VAL A 360 24.59 -36.98 10.74
C VAL A 360 23.15 -36.99 11.25
N GLY A 361 22.77 -38.08 11.91
CA GLY A 361 21.46 -38.21 12.55
C GLY A 361 21.48 -37.73 14.00
N LYS A 362 20.38 -37.11 14.44
CA LYS A 362 19.74 -37.39 15.73
C LYS A 362 18.31 -36.84 15.79
N LYS A 363 17.40 -37.81 15.93
CA LYS A 363 15.99 -37.88 16.37
C LYS A 363 15.32 -36.65 16.99
N GLY A 364 14.09 -36.39 16.53
CA GLY A 364 12.99 -35.69 17.22
C GLY A 364 11.73 -35.77 16.35
N ALA A 365 10.74 -36.56 16.76
CA ALA A 365 9.61 -37.01 15.94
C ALA A 365 8.47 -35.99 15.86
N VAL A 366 7.89 -35.80 14.66
CA VAL A 366 6.52 -35.30 14.47
C VAL A 366 5.85 -36.12 13.38
N GLN A 367 4.77 -36.78 13.75
CA GLN A 367 3.94 -37.67 12.95
C GLN A 367 3.22 -36.90 11.83
N ARG A 368 3.40 -37.31 10.57
CA ARG A 368 2.49 -36.93 9.47
C ARG A 368 1.56 -38.11 9.19
N HIS A 369 0.26 -37.88 9.32
CA HIS A 369 -0.77 -38.83 8.96
C HIS A 369 -0.78 -39.08 7.45
N ALA A 370 -0.85 -40.35 7.09
CA ALA A 370 -0.94 -40.83 5.72
C ALA A 370 -2.35 -40.61 5.15
N ILE A 371 -2.44 -40.01 3.97
CA ILE A 371 -3.64 -40.07 3.13
C ILE A 371 -3.46 -41.22 2.13
N SER A 372 -4.51 -42.02 2.06
CA SER A 372 -4.70 -43.30 1.39
C SER A 372 -4.32 -43.33 -0.10
N LYS A 373 -3.65 -44.43 -0.48
CA LYS A 373 -3.40 -44.87 -1.86
C LYS A 373 -4.74 -45.15 -2.57
N VAL A 374 -4.98 -44.46 -3.67
CA VAL A 374 -5.93 -44.91 -4.71
C VAL A 374 -5.12 -45.58 -5.82
N THR A 375 -5.41 -46.86 -6.03
CA THR A 375 -4.88 -47.74 -7.06
C THR A 375 -5.44 -47.33 -8.42
N ALA A 376 -4.58 -46.89 -9.35
CA ALA A 376 -4.94 -46.70 -10.75
C ALA A 376 -4.26 -47.76 -11.61
N THR A 377 -5.09 -48.56 -12.26
CA THR A 377 -4.79 -49.64 -13.21
C THR A 377 -3.95 -49.11 -14.37
N LYS A 378 -2.83 -49.78 -14.70
CA LYS A 378 -2.03 -49.49 -15.89
C LYS A 378 -2.82 -49.89 -17.14
N GLN A 379 -3.43 -48.93 -17.83
CA GLN A 379 -3.71 -49.05 -19.26
C GLN A 379 -2.48 -48.56 -20.03
N GLN A 380 -1.89 -49.46 -20.82
CA GLN A 380 -0.89 -49.13 -21.84
C GLN A 380 -1.54 -48.22 -22.88
N VAL A 381 -1.16 -46.95 -22.88
CA VAL A 381 -1.31 -46.08 -24.06
C VAL A 381 0.03 -46.10 -24.79
N GLU A 382 0.03 -46.63 -26.01
CA GLU A 382 1.17 -46.55 -26.92
C GLU A 382 1.60 -45.10 -27.10
N LYS A 383 2.87 -44.80 -26.80
CA LYS A 383 3.49 -43.52 -27.14
C LYS A 383 3.62 -43.45 -28.67
N PRO A 384 3.05 -42.44 -29.35
CA PRO A 384 3.43 -42.18 -30.74
C PRO A 384 4.91 -41.81 -30.75
N ARG A 385 5.68 -42.46 -31.63
CA ARG A 385 7.08 -42.08 -31.91
C ARG A 385 7.10 -40.60 -32.31
N LEU A 386 7.65 -39.73 -31.47
CA LEU A 386 8.04 -38.38 -31.88
C LEU A 386 9.10 -38.53 -32.98
N GLN A 387 8.71 -38.29 -34.23
CA GLN A 387 9.67 -37.86 -35.24
C GLN A 387 10.33 -36.58 -34.70
N LYS A 388 11.65 -36.61 -34.56
CA LYS A 388 12.43 -35.42 -34.22
C LYS A 388 12.31 -34.42 -35.37
N ALA A 389 11.36 -33.50 -35.26
CA ALA A 389 11.40 -32.28 -36.04
C ALA A 389 12.55 -31.42 -35.50
N ASN A 390 13.68 -31.44 -36.20
CA ASN A 390 14.73 -30.45 -36.04
C ASN A 390 14.21 -29.12 -36.61
N HIS A 391 13.44 -28.36 -35.83
CA HIS A 391 13.34 -26.92 -36.04
C HIS A 391 14.31 -26.25 -35.09
N SER A 392 15.47 -25.90 -35.64
CA SER A 392 16.33 -24.93 -35.01
C SER A 392 15.59 -23.59 -34.97
N CYS A 393 15.46 -23.00 -33.79
CA CYS A 393 15.15 -21.58 -33.68
C CYS A 393 16.39 -20.78 -34.10
N HIS A 394 16.68 -20.76 -35.41
CA HIS A 394 17.56 -19.77 -36.00
C HIS A 394 16.71 -18.70 -36.68
N ASN A 395 17.09 -17.44 -36.46
CA ASN A 395 16.41 -16.20 -36.85
C ASN A 395 15.21 -15.80 -35.97
N VAL A 396 15.52 -15.43 -34.73
CA VAL A 396 14.76 -14.34 -34.09
C VAL A 396 15.11 -13.07 -34.86
N ASP A 397 14.13 -12.50 -35.56
CA ASP A 397 14.29 -11.23 -36.25
C ASP A 397 14.32 -10.10 -35.22
N TYR A 398 15.53 -9.80 -34.74
CA TYR A 398 15.77 -8.73 -33.78
C TYR A 398 15.31 -7.37 -34.31
N ASN A 399 15.33 -7.13 -35.63
CA ASN A 399 14.83 -5.87 -36.20
C ASN A 399 13.33 -5.71 -35.98
N ARG A 400 12.56 -6.81 -36.07
CA ARG A 400 11.13 -6.80 -35.77
C ARG A 400 10.84 -6.58 -34.29
N ILE A 401 11.71 -7.07 -33.39
CA ILE A 401 11.64 -6.78 -31.95
C ILE A 401 11.95 -5.30 -31.69
N TYR A 402 13.02 -4.77 -32.28
CA TYR A 402 13.36 -3.35 -32.17
C TYR A 402 12.29 -2.43 -32.77
N GLU A 403 11.63 -2.84 -33.86
CA GLU A 403 10.48 -2.11 -34.41
C GLU A 403 9.28 -2.13 -33.47
N ILE A 404 8.98 -3.25 -32.81
CA ILE A 404 7.92 -3.35 -31.81
C ILE A 404 8.25 -2.48 -30.59
N GLU A 405 9.49 -2.51 -30.10
CA GLU A 405 9.99 -1.64 -29.04
C GLU A 405 9.89 -0.16 -29.43
N ALA A 406 10.28 0.19 -30.66
CA ALA A 406 10.21 1.56 -31.18
C ALA A 406 8.76 2.03 -31.38
N GLN A 407 7.86 1.15 -31.82
CA GLN A 407 6.42 1.45 -31.94
C GLN A 407 5.77 1.61 -30.55
N PHE A 408 6.16 0.80 -29.58
CA PHE A 408 5.74 0.93 -28.18
C PHE A 408 6.24 2.25 -27.58
N ALA A 409 7.53 2.56 -27.75
CA ALA A 409 8.13 3.82 -27.31
C ALA A 409 7.49 5.05 -27.99
N LYS A 410 7.22 5.01 -29.31
CA LYS A 410 6.54 6.08 -30.05
C LYS A 410 5.08 6.26 -29.62
N ARG A 411 4.34 5.18 -29.35
CA ARG A 411 2.95 5.25 -28.84
C ARG A 411 2.91 5.83 -27.42
N MET A 412 3.89 5.49 -26.59
CA MET A 412 4.02 6.04 -25.23
C MET A 412 4.42 7.53 -25.29
N ALA A 413 5.39 7.91 -26.14
CA ALA A 413 5.81 9.29 -26.32
C ALA A 413 4.70 10.24 -26.84
N LYS A 414 3.73 9.72 -27.62
CA LYS A 414 2.57 10.48 -28.12
C LYS A 414 1.52 10.79 -27.04
N LYS A 415 1.59 10.19 -25.85
CA LYS A 415 0.69 10.47 -24.71
C LYS A 415 1.50 10.76 -23.45
N LYS A 416 2.28 11.85 -23.45
CA LYS A 416 2.94 12.37 -22.23
C LYS A 416 1.88 12.83 -21.22
N LYS A 417 1.26 11.88 -20.52
CA LYS A 417 0.45 12.16 -19.34
C LYS A 417 1.38 12.61 -18.21
N LYS A 418 0.91 13.57 -17.41
CA LYS A 418 1.65 14.04 -16.23
C LYS A 418 1.82 12.85 -15.26
N LEU A 419 3.04 12.69 -14.74
CA LEU A 419 3.34 11.75 -13.66
C LEU A 419 2.46 12.12 -12.45
N THR A 420 1.75 11.14 -11.91
CA THR A 420 1.02 11.27 -10.64
C THR A 420 1.62 10.26 -9.68
N CYS A 421 1.86 10.68 -8.44
CA CYS A 421 2.23 9.76 -7.38
C CYS A 421 1.76 10.27 -6.02
N GLY A 422 1.66 9.34 -5.07
CA GLY A 422 1.39 9.61 -3.67
C GLY A 422 2.16 8.63 -2.79
N LEU A 423 2.80 9.15 -1.76
CA LEU A 423 3.45 8.41 -0.69
C LEU A 423 2.63 8.63 0.58
N SER A 424 2.14 7.56 1.18
CA SER A 424 1.41 7.54 2.44
C SER A 424 2.28 6.88 3.50
N VAL A 425 2.38 7.49 4.67
CA VAL A 425 3.05 6.90 5.84
C VAL A 425 2.09 6.90 7.01
N LYS A 426 1.81 5.69 7.52
CA LYS A 426 1.05 5.47 8.74
C LYS A 426 1.98 4.96 9.84
N ILE A 427 1.82 5.45 11.05
CA ILE A 427 2.53 4.99 12.26
C ILE A 427 1.49 4.70 13.33
N PHE A 428 1.56 3.54 13.99
CA PHE A 428 0.52 3.10 14.93
C PHE A 428 -0.89 3.11 14.31
N GLY A 429 -0.95 2.78 13.02
CA GLY A 429 -2.16 2.84 12.18
C GLY A 429 -2.65 4.25 11.81
N ASN A 430 -2.10 5.32 12.40
CA ASN A 430 -2.47 6.71 12.10
C ASN A 430 -1.73 7.18 10.85
N GLU A 431 -2.43 7.65 9.83
CA GLU A 431 -1.79 8.29 8.68
C GLU A 431 -1.26 9.66 9.11
N LEU A 432 0.06 9.83 9.14
CA LEU A 432 0.72 11.05 9.63
C LEU A 432 1.25 11.93 8.51
N SER A 433 1.53 11.32 7.35
CA SER A 433 2.08 12.04 6.20
C SER A 433 1.52 11.48 4.90
N PHE A 434 1.16 12.40 4.01
CA PHE A 434 0.87 12.10 2.62
C PHE A 434 1.58 13.12 1.74
N ILE A 435 2.41 12.64 0.81
CA ILE A 435 3.25 13.47 -0.05
C ILE A 435 2.98 13.11 -1.50
N ASP A 436 2.68 14.11 -2.31
CA ASP A 436 2.53 13.93 -3.76
C ASP A 436 3.84 14.17 -4.52
N CYS A 437 3.82 13.86 -5.82
CA CYS A 437 4.96 14.05 -6.71
C CYS A 437 5.48 15.51 -6.80
N SER A 438 4.62 16.51 -6.62
CA SER A 438 5.00 17.92 -6.64
C SER A 438 5.83 18.27 -5.41
N THR A 439 5.34 17.85 -4.25
CA THR A 439 5.97 18.10 -2.95
C THR A 439 7.29 17.36 -2.85
N MET A 440 7.33 16.08 -3.26
CA MET A 440 8.56 15.28 -3.26
C MET A 440 9.66 15.90 -4.12
N ARG A 441 9.32 16.43 -5.31
CA ARG A 441 10.28 17.12 -6.18
C ARG A 441 10.82 18.41 -5.56
N THR A 442 10.00 19.10 -4.78
CA THR A 442 10.39 20.35 -4.11
C THR A 442 11.31 20.06 -2.93
N GLN A 443 10.99 19.06 -2.10
CA GLN A 443 11.84 18.61 -1.00
C GLN A 443 13.18 18.06 -1.50
N ILE A 444 13.21 17.23 -2.54
CA ILE A 444 14.47 16.73 -3.12
C ILE A 444 15.35 17.88 -3.62
N LYS A 445 14.75 18.92 -4.23
CA LYS A 445 15.50 20.11 -4.64
C LYS A 445 16.06 20.86 -3.44
N GLN A 446 15.28 21.01 -2.38
CA GLN A 446 15.70 21.71 -1.17
C GLN A 446 16.85 20.97 -0.48
N TYR A 447 16.71 19.67 -0.22
CA TYR A 447 17.81 18.86 0.33
C TYR A 447 19.04 18.82 -0.59
N SER A 448 18.86 18.82 -1.91
CA SER A 448 19.98 18.90 -2.85
C SER A 448 20.70 20.25 -2.77
N LEU A 449 19.98 21.35 -2.50
CA LEU A 449 20.55 22.68 -2.31
C LEU A 449 21.26 22.78 -0.96
N ASP A 450 20.64 22.25 0.11
CA ASP A 450 21.24 22.23 1.45
C ASP A 450 22.52 21.38 1.47
N MET A 451 22.51 20.21 0.82
CA MET A 451 23.70 19.37 0.67
C MET A 451 24.78 20.03 -0.19
N ALA A 452 24.39 20.80 -1.22
CA ALA A 452 25.34 21.58 -2.01
C ALA A 452 25.92 22.75 -1.20
N GLU A 453 25.13 23.40 -0.36
CA GLU A 453 25.60 24.46 0.55
C GLU A 453 26.57 23.91 1.59
N ILE A 454 26.25 22.75 2.19
CA ILE A 454 27.15 22.04 3.10
C ILE A 454 28.44 21.64 2.37
N ALA A 455 28.37 21.10 1.16
CA ALA A 455 29.55 20.76 0.37
C ALA A 455 30.41 21.99 0.04
N ILE A 456 29.80 23.14 -0.28
CA ILE A 456 30.51 24.40 -0.53
C ILE A 456 31.16 24.93 0.75
N LYS A 457 30.50 24.81 1.91
CA LYS A 457 31.06 25.17 3.23
C LYS A 457 32.20 24.24 3.67
N LEU A 458 32.20 22.98 3.24
CA LEU A 458 33.28 22.03 3.50
C LEU A 458 34.46 22.17 2.53
N LEU A 459 34.26 22.84 1.38
CA LEU A 459 35.29 23.12 0.37
C LEU A 459 35.97 24.48 0.53
N LYS A 460 35.44 25.36 1.40
CA LYS A 460 36.07 26.61 1.85
C LYS A 460 36.74 26.38 3.19
#